data_AF-A0A3M0ZNH2-F1
#
_entry.id   AF-A0A3M0ZNH2-F1
#
_cell.length_a   1.000
_cell.length_b   1.000
_cell.length_c   1.000
_cell.angle_alpha   90.00
_cell.angle_beta   90.00
_cell.angle_gamma   90.00
#
_symmetry.space_group_name_H-M   'P 1'
#
loop_
_entity.id
_entity.type
_entity.pdbx_description
1 polymer ?
#
loop_
_entity_poly.entity_id
_entity_poly.type
_entity_poly.pdbx_seq_one_letter_code
_entity_poly.pdbx_strand_id
1 'polypeptide(L)'
;MRTARITGLEVELAPEAVADETLAAEIGIALENVRTWSHGRERFFAPDGTGPADLAAAAARRLLQAASLDPRDLDLIVFATNTPDLTFPGSACLLQAQLDAAPVGCLDVRCQCCGFLVAAELAADLVGLGTYGRVLVAAGEVPSHQNRFDGVDAELACM
;
A
#
# COMPACT_ATOMS: atom_id res chain seq x y z
N MET A 1 -1.17 3.58 30.72
CA MET A 1 -1.00 3.48 29.26
C MET A 1 -0.67 2.05 28.92
N ARG A 2 -1.31 1.50 27.88
CA ARG A 2 -0.97 0.18 27.34
C ARG A 2 0.29 0.32 26.48
N THR A 3 1.03 -0.78 26.31
CA THR A 3 2.15 -0.81 25.37
C THR A 3 1.63 -1.34 24.03
N ALA A 4 1.75 -0.53 22.98
CA ALA A 4 1.53 -0.99 21.62
C ALA A 4 2.73 -1.84 21.15
N ARG A 5 2.47 -2.88 20.36
CA ARG A 5 3.51 -3.73 19.76
C ARG A 5 3.07 -4.13 18.36
N ILE A 6 4.03 -4.20 17.43
CA ILE A 6 3.82 -4.83 16.13
C ILE A 6 3.80 -6.34 16.36
N THR A 7 2.67 -6.98 16.05
CA THR A 7 2.46 -8.42 16.30
C THR A 7 2.75 -9.28 15.08
N GLY A 8 2.86 -8.67 13.90
CA GLY A 8 3.26 -9.30 12.65
C GLY A 8 3.40 -8.27 11.53
N LEU A 9 3.98 -8.71 10.42
CA LEU A 9 4.15 -7.93 9.19
C LEU A 9 4.09 -8.89 8.01
N GLU A 10 3.34 -8.52 6.97
CA GLU A 10 3.33 -9.21 5.69
C GLU A 10 3.36 -8.17 4.57
N VAL A 11 3.81 -8.59 3.40
CA VAL A 11 3.92 -7.76 2.20
C VAL A 11 3.39 -8.56 1.02
N GLU A 12 2.65 -7.88 0.15
CA GLU A 12 2.27 -8.39 -1.16
C GLU A 12 2.84 -7.44 -2.22
N LEU A 13 3.44 -8.02 -3.26
CA LEU A 13 3.87 -7.28 -4.45
C LEU A 13 2.87 -7.51 -5.57
N ALA A 14 2.77 -6.55 -6.47
CA ALA A 14 2.05 -6.79 -7.71
C ALA A 14 2.72 -7.93 -8.52
N PRO A 15 1.96 -8.71 -9.29
CA PRO A 15 2.46 -9.95 -9.88
C PRO A 15 3.38 -9.75 -11.10
N GLU A 16 3.30 -8.60 -11.78
CA GLU A 16 3.99 -8.37 -13.04
C GLU A 16 5.35 -7.69 -12.82
N ALA A 17 6.43 -8.46 -12.93
CA ALA A 17 7.78 -7.92 -12.95
C ALA A 17 8.05 -7.20 -14.28
N VAL A 18 8.53 -5.95 -14.19
CA VAL A 18 8.83 -5.13 -15.37
C VAL A 18 10.34 -4.97 -15.54
N ALA A 19 10.83 -5.39 -16.71
CA ALA A 19 12.23 -5.27 -17.06
C ALA A 19 12.62 -3.80 -17.32
N ASP A 20 13.87 -3.46 -17.01
CA ASP A 20 14.41 -2.11 -17.24
C ASP A 20 14.35 -1.73 -18.73
N GLU A 21 14.55 -2.68 -19.64
CA GLU A 21 14.46 -2.48 -21.08
C GLU A 21 13.04 -2.09 -21.52
N THR A 22 12.03 -2.77 -20.96
CA THR A 22 10.62 -2.45 -21.22
C THR A 22 10.30 -1.04 -20.76
N LEU A 23 10.69 -0.69 -19.54
CA LEU A 23 10.43 0.63 -18.99
C LEU A 23 11.19 1.74 -19.74
N ALA A 24 12.46 1.51 -20.09
CA ALA A 24 13.24 2.47 -20.86
C ALA A 24 12.61 2.77 -22.22
N ALA A 25 12.10 1.73 -22.89
CA ALA A 25 11.40 1.85 -24.16
C ALA A 25 10.05 2.58 -24.02
N GLU A 26 9.30 2.31 -22.96
CA GLU A 26 8.01 2.94 -22.69
C GLU A 26 8.14 4.44 -22.39
N ILE A 27 9.13 4.83 -21.58
CA ILE A 27 9.38 6.24 -21.25
C ILE A 27 10.13 6.97 -22.39
N GLY A 28 10.90 6.25 -23.20
CA GLY A 28 11.74 6.83 -24.25
C GLY A 28 13.08 7.39 -23.72
N ILE A 29 13.64 6.81 -22.67
CA ILE A 29 14.90 7.24 -22.04
C ILE A 29 16.01 6.18 -22.19
N ALA A 30 17.26 6.59 -21.93
CA ALA A 30 18.37 5.67 -21.96
C ALA A 30 18.25 4.59 -20.87
N LEU A 31 18.47 3.32 -21.24
CA LEU A 31 18.46 2.18 -20.31
C LEU A 31 19.37 2.37 -19.10
N GLU A 32 20.52 3.02 -19.29
CA GLU A 32 21.48 3.31 -18.23
C GLU A 32 20.89 4.22 -17.14
N ASN A 33 20.01 5.16 -17.51
CA ASN A 33 19.33 6.02 -16.54
C ASN A 33 18.39 5.20 -15.65
N VAL A 34 17.61 4.30 -16.26
CA VAL A 34 16.71 3.40 -15.53
C VAL A 34 17.51 2.57 -14.53
N ARG A 35 18.60 1.93 -14.98
CA ARG A 35 19.47 1.09 -14.13
C ARG A 35 20.12 1.87 -12.99
N THR A 36 20.56 3.08 -13.28
CA THR A 36 21.19 3.98 -12.28
C THR A 36 20.18 4.36 -11.20
N TRP A 37 18.96 4.78 -11.58
CA TRP A 37 17.95 5.24 -10.62
C TRP A 37 17.27 4.08 -9.87
N SER A 38 17.03 2.96 -10.55
CA SER A 38 16.47 1.75 -9.94
C SER A 38 17.48 1.04 -9.02
N HIS A 39 18.77 1.35 -9.17
CA HIS A 39 19.88 0.62 -8.57
C HIS A 39 19.88 -0.87 -8.96
N GLY A 40 19.46 -1.17 -10.19
CA GLY A 40 19.36 -2.53 -10.72
C GLY A 40 18.32 -3.42 -10.02
N ARG A 41 17.33 -2.81 -9.35
CA ARG A 41 16.26 -3.54 -8.66
C ARG A 41 15.05 -3.73 -9.56
N GLU A 42 14.45 -4.91 -9.46
CA GLU A 42 13.19 -5.23 -10.11
C GLU A 42 12.06 -4.34 -9.58
N ARG A 43 11.08 -4.11 -10.45
CA ARG A 43 9.86 -3.35 -10.15
C ARG A 43 8.65 -4.13 -10.61
N PHE A 44 7.52 -3.85 -9.96
CA PHE A 44 6.31 -4.62 -10.16
C PHE A 44 5.15 -3.70 -10.49
N PHE A 45 4.43 -3.99 -11.58
CA PHE A 45 3.24 -3.24 -11.99
C PHE A 45 1.99 -4.05 -11.66
N ALA A 46 0.94 -3.35 -11.22
CA ALA A 46 -0.35 -3.97 -10.99
C ALA A 46 -1.11 -4.08 -12.31
N PRO A 47 -1.78 -5.21 -12.58
CA PRO A 47 -2.70 -5.33 -13.69
C PRO A 47 -3.81 -4.28 -13.63
N ASP A 48 -4.41 -3.99 -14.78
CA ASP A 48 -5.59 -3.13 -14.85
C ASP A 48 -6.70 -3.66 -13.93
N GLY A 49 -7.30 -2.76 -13.15
CA GLY A 49 -8.34 -3.08 -12.19
C GLY A 49 -7.83 -3.63 -10.85
N THR A 50 -6.53 -3.85 -10.66
CA THR A 50 -5.92 -4.12 -9.36
C THR A 50 -5.48 -2.83 -8.69
N GLY A 51 -6.04 -2.50 -7.53
CA GLY A 51 -5.70 -1.32 -6.76
C GLY A 51 -4.97 -1.63 -5.45
N PRO A 52 -4.58 -0.60 -4.68
CA PRO A 52 -3.84 -0.80 -3.44
C PRO A 52 -4.64 -1.59 -2.39
N ALA A 53 -5.97 -1.47 -2.34
CA ALA A 53 -6.79 -2.26 -1.42
C ALA A 53 -6.70 -3.77 -1.69
N ASP A 54 -6.59 -4.18 -2.96
CA ASP A 54 -6.47 -5.60 -3.34
C ASP A 54 -5.14 -6.20 -2.86
N LEU A 55 -4.03 -5.48 -3.08
CA LEU A 55 -2.71 -5.88 -2.63
C LEU A 55 -2.65 -5.94 -1.09
N ALA A 56 -3.21 -4.93 -0.44
CA ALA A 56 -3.30 -4.90 1.02
C ALA A 56 -4.16 -6.03 1.58
N ALA A 57 -5.25 -6.40 0.89
CA ALA A 57 -6.11 -7.51 1.31
C ALA A 57 -5.39 -8.86 1.22
N ALA A 58 -4.60 -9.08 0.16
CA ALA A 58 -3.76 -10.28 0.04
C ALA A 58 -2.73 -10.37 1.18
N ALA A 59 -2.00 -9.29 1.45
CA ALA A 59 -1.04 -9.22 2.56
C ALA A 59 -1.74 -9.40 3.93
N ALA A 60 -2.87 -8.72 4.16
CA ALA A 60 -3.60 -8.78 5.41
C ALA A 60 -4.20 -10.17 5.69
N ARG A 61 -4.71 -10.88 4.67
CA ARG A 61 -5.18 -12.26 4.84
C ARG A 61 -4.04 -13.18 5.30
N ARG A 62 -2.86 -13.06 4.68
CA ARG A 62 -1.66 -13.82 5.08
C ARG A 62 -1.24 -13.48 6.50
N LEU A 63 -1.26 -12.20 6.86
CA LEU A 63 -0.90 -11.73 8.19
C LEU A 63 -1.83 -12.28 9.26
N LEU A 64 -3.14 -12.16 9.04
CA LEU A 64 -4.17 -12.65 9.97
C LEU A 64 -4.10 -14.17 10.10
N GLN A 65 -3.91 -14.89 8.99
CA GLN A 65 -3.73 -16.35 9.00
C GLN A 65 -2.48 -16.75 9.80
N ALA A 66 -1.33 -16.12 9.58
CA ALA A 66 -0.09 -16.40 10.30
C ALA A 66 -0.22 -16.10 11.81
N ALA A 67 -1.02 -15.09 12.17
CA ALA A 67 -1.32 -14.74 13.55
C ALA A 67 -2.45 -15.58 14.18
N SER A 68 -3.10 -16.47 13.42
CA SER A 68 -4.30 -17.20 13.83
C SER A 68 -5.42 -16.28 14.36
N LEU A 69 -5.66 -15.17 13.63
CA LEU A 69 -6.66 -14.16 13.96
C LEU A 69 -7.77 -14.13 12.91
N ASP A 70 -8.99 -13.90 13.36
CA ASP A 70 -10.12 -13.63 12.48
C ASP A 70 -10.10 -12.14 12.07
N PRO A 71 -10.39 -11.78 10.81
CA PRO A 71 -10.55 -10.38 10.41
C PRO A 71 -11.54 -9.58 11.28
N ARG A 72 -12.51 -10.25 11.89
CA ARG A 72 -13.51 -9.66 12.81
C ARG A 72 -12.94 -9.36 14.19
N ASP A 73 -11.72 -9.81 14.51
CA ASP A 73 -11.00 -9.46 15.73
C ASP A 73 -10.29 -8.10 15.64
N LEU A 74 -10.34 -7.42 14.49
CA LEU A 74 -9.80 -6.08 14.29
C LEU A 74 -10.78 -5.05 14.86
N ASP A 75 -10.26 -4.03 15.54
CA ASP A 75 -11.04 -2.92 16.11
C ASP A 75 -10.96 -1.64 15.26
N LEU A 76 -9.97 -1.55 14.36
CA LEU A 76 -9.70 -0.39 13.50
C LEU A 76 -8.85 -0.80 12.29
N ILE A 77 -9.10 -0.19 11.15
CA ILE A 77 -8.26 -0.29 9.95
C ILE A 77 -7.76 1.11 9.57
N VAL A 78 -6.45 1.27 9.51
CA VAL A 78 -5.77 2.48 9.04
C VAL A 78 -5.04 2.15 7.74
N PHE A 79 -5.30 2.90 6.68
CA PHE A 79 -4.70 2.65 5.37
C PHE A 79 -3.85 3.84 4.92
N ALA A 80 -2.55 3.64 4.75
CA ALA A 80 -1.66 4.63 4.16
C ALA A 80 -1.58 4.47 2.64
N THR A 81 -2.02 5.48 1.89
CA THR A 81 -1.90 5.49 0.43
C THR A 81 -1.95 6.90 -0.15
N ASN A 82 -1.21 7.12 -1.22
CA ASN A 82 -1.27 8.28 -2.08
C ASN A 82 -1.88 7.97 -3.46
N THR A 83 -2.10 6.69 -3.78
CA THR A 83 -2.75 6.24 -5.01
C THR A 83 -4.05 5.48 -4.73
N PRO A 84 -5.02 6.07 -4.00
CA PRO A 84 -6.19 5.33 -3.53
C PRO A 84 -7.00 4.76 -4.70
N ASP A 85 -7.65 3.61 -4.47
CA ASP A 85 -8.53 2.98 -5.47
C ASP A 85 -9.65 3.94 -5.94
N LEU A 86 -10.18 4.71 -4.98
CA LEU A 86 -11.25 5.68 -5.17
C LEU A 86 -10.95 6.95 -4.39
N THR A 87 -11.44 8.10 -4.86
CA THR A 87 -11.40 9.35 -4.08
C THR A 87 -12.27 9.26 -2.83
N PHE A 88 -13.40 8.55 -2.94
CA PHE A 88 -14.31 8.22 -1.86
C PHE A 88 -15.16 7.01 -2.28
N PRO A 89 -15.37 5.98 -1.43
CA PRO A 89 -14.86 5.83 -0.05
C PRO A 89 -13.34 5.63 0.02
N GLY A 90 -12.76 5.69 1.23
CA GLY A 90 -11.34 5.44 1.45
C GLY A 90 -10.95 3.97 1.24
N SER A 91 -9.68 3.73 0.96
CA SER A 91 -9.10 2.40 0.70
C SER A 91 -9.22 1.50 1.94
N ALA A 92 -9.18 2.07 3.15
CA ALA A 92 -9.47 1.35 4.39
C ALA A 92 -10.87 0.71 4.39
N CYS A 93 -11.88 1.38 3.84
CA CYS A 93 -13.25 0.86 3.76
C CYS A 93 -13.35 -0.28 2.75
N LEU A 94 -12.64 -0.16 1.62
CA LEU A 94 -12.57 -1.23 0.62
C LEU A 94 -11.87 -2.45 1.21
N LEU A 95 -10.75 -2.25 1.90
CA LEU A 95 -10.03 -3.31 2.60
C LEU A 95 -10.91 -4.01 3.65
N GLN A 96 -11.67 -3.26 4.44
CA GLN A 96 -12.62 -3.83 5.41
C GLN A 96 -13.60 -4.77 4.73
N ALA A 97 -14.22 -4.32 3.62
CA ALA A 97 -15.19 -5.12 2.87
C ALA A 97 -14.53 -6.37 2.26
N GLN A 98 -13.33 -6.25 1.69
CA GLN A 98 -12.61 -7.38 1.09
C GLN A 98 -12.17 -8.44 2.10
N LEU A 99 -11.89 -8.04 3.35
CA LEU A 99 -11.52 -8.95 4.42
C LEU A 99 -12.72 -9.59 5.13
N ASP A 100 -13.95 -9.17 4.82
CA ASP A 100 -15.15 -9.48 5.62
C ASP A 100 -14.94 -9.19 7.12
N ALA A 101 -14.23 -8.10 7.40
CA ALA A 101 -13.96 -7.66 8.76
C ALA A 101 -15.24 -7.09 9.41
N ALA A 102 -15.23 -6.99 10.74
CA ALA A 102 -16.32 -6.35 11.47
C ALA A 102 -16.50 -4.87 11.01
N PRO A 103 -17.70 -4.28 11.15
CA PRO A 103 -17.98 -2.90 10.77
C PRO A 103 -17.33 -1.90 11.74
N VAL A 104 -16.00 -1.85 11.71
CA VAL A 104 -15.16 -1.04 12.58
C VAL A 104 -14.77 0.27 11.91
N GLY A 105 -14.09 1.14 12.67
CA GLY A 105 -13.57 2.39 12.12
C GLY A 105 -12.57 2.12 10.99
N CYS A 106 -12.69 2.91 9.92
CA CYS A 106 -11.78 2.93 8.79
C CYS A 106 -11.32 4.36 8.53
N LEU A 107 -10.02 4.56 8.34
CA LEU A 107 -9.49 5.84 7.89
C LEU A 107 -8.26 5.68 7.00
N ASP A 108 -8.09 6.65 6.10
CA ASP A 108 -6.94 6.73 5.22
C ASP A 108 -5.97 7.82 5.71
N VAL A 109 -4.67 7.54 5.63
CA VAL A 109 -3.58 8.47 5.90
C VAL A 109 -2.87 8.76 4.58
N ARG A 110 -2.88 10.03 4.16
CA ARG A 110 -2.19 10.47 2.94
C ARG A 110 -1.01 11.35 3.31
N CYS A 111 0.17 10.74 3.42
CA CYS A 111 1.42 11.42 3.81
C CYS A 111 2.61 10.99 2.94
N GLN A 112 2.38 10.78 1.63
CA GLN A 112 3.41 10.37 0.68
C GLN A 112 4.21 9.16 1.21
N CYS A 113 5.51 9.11 0.93
CA CYS A 113 6.40 8.05 1.36
C CYS A 113 6.49 7.86 2.89
N CYS A 114 6.06 8.86 3.68
CA CYS A 114 6.01 8.77 5.15
C CYS A 114 4.68 8.17 5.66
N GLY A 115 3.73 7.86 4.77
CA GLY A 115 2.38 7.40 5.12
C GLY A 115 2.35 6.24 6.11
N PHE A 116 3.17 5.20 5.88
CA PHE A 116 3.21 4.04 6.78
C PHE A 116 3.70 4.41 8.18
N LEU A 117 4.72 5.26 8.30
CA LEU A 117 5.27 5.68 9.59
C LEU A 117 4.24 6.48 10.39
N VAL A 118 3.56 7.43 9.73
CA VAL A 118 2.51 8.24 10.35
C VAL A 118 1.31 7.36 10.75
N ALA A 119 0.90 6.41 9.90
CA ALA A 119 -0.18 5.49 10.22
C ALA A 119 0.17 4.54 11.39
N ALA A 120 1.42 4.06 11.44
CA ALA A 120 1.91 3.21 12.52
C ALA A 120 2.01 3.96 13.86
N GLU A 121 2.49 5.21 13.85
CA GLU A 121 2.52 6.09 15.02
C GLU A 121 1.10 6.36 15.55
N LEU A 122 0.19 6.75 14.65
CA LEU A 122 -1.22 6.95 14.99
C LEU A 122 -1.84 5.69 15.61
N ALA A 123 -1.62 4.51 15.01
CA ALA A 123 -2.13 3.26 15.55
C ALA A 123 -1.53 2.92 16.93
N ALA A 124 -0.24 3.16 17.12
CA ALA A 124 0.44 2.94 18.38
C ALA A 124 -0.12 3.82 19.51
N ASP A 125 -0.35 5.11 19.23
CA ASP A 125 -0.96 6.03 20.18
C ASP A 125 -2.39 5.62 20.54
N LEU A 126 -3.19 5.27 19.54
CA LEU A 126 -4.57 4.81 19.72
C LEU A 126 -4.68 3.53 20.56
N VAL A 127 -3.75 2.59 20.38
CA VAL A 127 -3.63 1.39 21.24
C VAL A 127 -3.11 1.75 22.63
N GLY A 128 -2.13 2.66 22.73
CA GLY A 128 -1.53 3.08 23.99
C GLY A 128 -2.51 3.80 24.93
N LEU A 129 -3.43 4.58 24.34
CA LEU A 129 -4.57 5.21 25.01
C LEU A 129 -5.63 4.20 25.46
N GLY A 130 -5.65 3.00 24.86
CA GLY A 130 -6.65 1.97 25.15
C GLY A 130 -7.97 2.13 24.41
N THR A 131 -8.05 3.06 23.45
CA THR A 131 -9.24 3.28 22.61
C THR A 131 -9.49 2.08 21.70
N TYR A 132 -8.42 1.46 21.19
CA TYR A 132 -8.46 0.27 20.34
C TYR A 132 -7.52 -0.80 20.90
N GLY A 133 -7.83 -2.08 20.67
CA GLY A 133 -7.01 -3.21 21.09
C GLY A 133 -6.13 -3.73 19.96
N ARG A 134 -6.74 -4.00 18.81
CA ARG A 134 -6.08 -4.56 17.63
C ARG A 134 -6.36 -3.72 16.39
N VAL A 135 -5.32 -3.04 15.90
CA VAL A 135 -5.39 -2.16 14.74
C VAL A 135 -4.64 -2.81 13.58
N LEU A 136 -5.27 -2.91 12.41
CA LEU A 136 -4.59 -3.23 11.17
C LEU A 136 -4.07 -1.93 10.54
N VAL A 137 -2.77 -1.84 10.34
CA VAL A 137 -2.13 -0.77 9.56
C VAL A 137 -1.75 -1.35 8.21
N ALA A 138 -2.43 -0.92 7.15
CA ALA A 138 -2.09 -1.23 5.78
C ALA A 138 -1.34 -0.05 5.16
N ALA A 139 -0.39 -0.34 4.28
CA ALA A 139 0.19 0.64 3.36
C ALA A 139 0.26 0.01 1.97
N GLY A 140 -0.29 0.70 0.98
CA GLY A 140 -0.40 0.16 -0.37
C GLY A 140 -0.39 1.27 -1.39
N GLU A 141 0.36 1.08 -2.46
CA GLU A 141 0.49 2.03 -3.57
C GLU A 141 0.49 1.28 -4.89
N VAL A 142 -0.15 1.87 -5.90
CA VAL A 142 -0.16 1.44 -7.29
C VAL A 142 0.09 2.65 -8.20
N PRO A 143 1.30 3.23 -8.14
CA PRO A 143 1.64 4.41 -8.94
C PRO A 143 1.67 4.11 -10.44
N SER A 144 1.79 2.84 -10.86
CA SER A 144 1.73 2.44 -12.28
C SER A 144 0.41 2.81 -12.96
N HIS A 145 -0.68 2.98 -12.20
CA HIS A 145 -1.96 3.44 -12.77
C HIS A 145 -2.02 4.96 -12.96
N GLN A 146 -1.20 5.71 -12.24
CA GLN A 146 -1.20 7.18 -12.28
C GLN A 146 -0.04 7.73 -13.14
N ASN A 147 1.09 7.04 -13.13
CA ASN A 147 2.31 7.42 -13.84
C ASN A 147 2.40 6.69 -15.17
N ARG A 148 1.35 6.80 -16.00
CA ARG A 148 1.40 6.33 -17.39
C ARG A 148 2.25 7.35 -18.18
N PHE A 149 3.20 6.86 -18.96
CA PHE A 149 4.17 7.71 -19.68
C PHE A 149 3.70 8.06 -21.09
N ASP A 150 2.42 7.81 -21.40
CA ASP A 150 1.80 8.12 -22.68
C ASP A 150 1.64 9.64 -22.85
N GLY A 151 2.44 10.21 -23.75
CA GLY A 151 2.38 11.64 -24.08
C GLY A 151 3.14 12.56 -23.12
N VAL A 152 4.00 12.00 -22.25
CA VAL A 152 4.93 12.78 -21.41
C VAL A 152 6.20 13.04 -22.21
N ASP A 153 6.66 14.30 -22.26
CA ASP A 153 7.95 14.62 -22.88
C ASP A 153 9.08 13.91 -22.11
N ALA A 154 10.03 13.32 -22.82
CA ALA A 154 11.16 12.60 -22.24
C ALA A 154 12.00 13.51 -21.31
N GLU A 155 12.05 14.81 -21.57
CA GLU A 155 12.70 15.77 -20.67
C GLU A 155 11.96 15.91 -19.34
N LEU A 156 10.63 15.90 -19.35
CA LEU A 156 9.80 15.99 -18.14
C LEU A 156 9.83 14.67 -17.34
N ALA A 157 9.95 13.53 -18.04
CA ALA A 157 10.06 12.22 -17.40
C ALA A 157 11.41 11.98 -16.68
N CYS A 158 12.43 12.80 -16.98
CA CYS A 158 13.76 12.72 -16.36
C CYS A 158 13.97 13.71 -15.21
N MET A 159 13.00 14.59 -14.92
CA MET A 159 13.04 15.57 -13.82
C MET A 159 12.50 14.98 -12.51
#